data_AF-A0A1G1WG43-F1
#
_entry.id   AF-A0A1G1WG43-F1
#
_cell.length_a   1.000
_cell.length_b   1.000
_cell.length_c   1.000
_cell.angle_alpha   90.00
_cell.angle_beta   90.00
_cell.angle_gamma   90.00
#
_symmetry.space_group_name_H-M   'P 1'
#
loop_
_entity.id
_entity.type
_entity.pdbx_description
1 polymer ?
#
loop_
_entity_poly.entity_id
_entity_poly.type
_entity_poly.pdbx_seq_one_letter_code
_entity_poly.pdbx_strand_id
1 'polypeptide(L)'
;MNTQLVSRVVLAVVFAAIGYFAANRFIKVDESQTQMGVTVIIMIASGAFGVFLVPMLSRWIRDWSSVFAQRVASEVISQLRLPNLSRVRDLPTRIRRQNNKKKKEIPYVNPILVDTSSLIDGRVADVVESGFLYGTLVVPRFILSELQHIADASNALRRGKGRRGLGILEKMKKSKQVKTIIYSGDDPQGKNIDEKLLNLAKTLKGKILTTDFNLNKVATVSGIKILNINELVNQLKTTLLPGEQLQVKVIQEGKEKTQGVGYLNDGTMIVVEGGAGKIGKIISTTVLRVLQTAAGRMIFVQADEAAQK
;
A
#
# COMPACT_ATOMS: atom_id res chain seq x y z
N MET A 1 -9.61 -14.44 36.08
CA MET A 1 -9.44 -15.90 36.28
C MET A 1 -8.28 -16.37 35.39
N ASN A 2 -7.28 -17.06 35.94
CA ASN A 2 -6.03 -17.37 35.24
C ASN A 2 -6.31 -18.41 34.12
N THR A 3 -6.20 -18.01 32.84
CA THR A 3 -6.54 -18.87 31.68
C THR A 3 -5.74 -20.17 31.65
N GLN A 4 -4.52 -20.16 32.19
CA GLN A 4 -3.69 -21.35 32.35
C GLN A 4 -4.19 -22.31 33.44
N LEU A 5 -4.84 -21.78 34.48
CA LEU A 5 -5.43 -22.60 35.54
C LEU A 5 -6.69 -23.29 35.02
N VAL A 6 -7.52 -22.56 34.26
CA VAL A 6 -8.75 -23.10 33.64
C VAL A 6 -8.42 -24.23 32.67
N SER A 7 -7.43 -24.05 31.79
CA SER A 7 -7.06 -25.11 30.83
C SER A 7 -6.50 -26.36 31.51
N ARG A 8 -5.72 -26.23 32.60
CA ARG A 8 -5.21 -27.37 33.38
C ARG A 8 -6.32 -28.15 34.06
N VAL A 9 -7.31 -27.45 34.63
CA VAL A 9 -8.46 -28.10 35.28
C VAL A 9 -9.31 -28.84 34.25
N VAL A 10 -9.57 -28.23 33.09
CA VAL A 10 -10.32 -28.89 32.00
C VAL A 10 -9.59 -30.14 31.51
N LEU A 11 -8.28 -30.07 31.29
CA LEU A 11 -7.46 -31.22 30.90
C LEU A 11 -7.46 -32.33 31.96
N ALA A 12 -7.39 -31.98 33.24
CA ALA A 12 -7.45 -32.95 34.35
C ALA A 12 -8.75 -33.77 34.29
N VAL A 13 -9.88 -33.09 34.12
CA VAL A 13 -11.21 -33.72 34.09
C VAL A 13 -11.35 -34.64 32.88
N VAL A 14 -10.89 -34.19 31.70
CA VAL A 14 -10.96 -34.99 30.46
C VAL A 14 -10.12 -36.26 30.59
N PHE A 15 -8.87 -36.16 31.05
CA PHE A 15 -8.01 -37.34 31.20
C PHE A 15 -8.44 -38.28 32.32
N ALA A 16 -9.01 -37.76 33.41
CA ALA A 16 -9.62 -38.57 34.45
C ALA A 16 -10.81 -39.37 33.91
N ALA A 17 -11.68 -38.74 33.11
CA ALA A 17 -12.82 -39.42 32.47
C ALA A 17 -12.37 -40.52 31.50
N ILE A 18 -11.33 -40.25 30.70
CA ILE A 18 -10.73 -41.26 29.81
C ILE A 18 -10.13 -42.42 30.61
N GLY A 19 -9.40 -42.13 31.69
CA GLY A 19 -8.81 -43.14 32.56
C GLY A 19 -9.87 -44.03 33.21
N TYR A 20 -10.96 -43.44 33.69
CA TYR A 20 -12.11 -44.16 34.24
C TYR A 20 -12.75 -45.11 33.20
N PHE A 21 -13.01 -44.60 31.99
CA PHE A 21 -13.61 -45.40 30.93
C PHE A 21 -12.68 -46.53 30.47
N ALA A 22 -11.38 -46.26 30.34
CA ALA A 22 -10.39 -47.26 29.95
C ALA A 22 -10.25 -48.36 31.00
N ALA A 23 -10.18 -48.00 32.29
CA ALA A 23 -10.13 -48.97 33.38
C ALA A 23 -11.35 -49.90 33.37
N ASN A 24 -12.55 -49.33 33.25
CA ASN A 24 -13.78 -50.11 33.26
C ASN A 24 -13.96 -50.98 31.99
N ARG A 25 -13.37 -50.57 30.85
CA ARG A 25 -13.49 -51.30 29.58
C ARG A 25 -12.47 -52.43 29.44
N PHE A 26 -11.24 -52.23 29.89
CA PHE A 26 -10.11 -53.13 29.61
C PHE A 26 -9.62 -53.92 30.82
N ILE A 27 -9.95 -53.49 32.05
CA ILE A 27 -9.48 -54.16 33.28
C ILE A 27 -10.70 -54.69 34.03
N LYS A 28 -10.95 -56.00 33.90
CA LYS A 28 -11.94 -56.71 34.72
C LYS A 28 -11.21 -57.48 35.81
N VAL A 29 -11.55 -57.22 37.06
CA VAL A 29 -11.00 -57.91 38.24
C VAL A 29 -12.16 -58.65 38.90
N ASP A 30 -11.94 -59.90 39.33
CA ASP A 30 -12.99 -60.81 39.81
C ASP A 30 -13.71 -60.33 41.08
N GLU A 31 -13.05 -59.49 41.89
CA GLU A 31 -13.59 -59.01 43.16
C GLU A 31 -14.03 -57.54 43.08
N SER A 32 -15.33 -57.29 43.27
CA SER A 32 -15.97 -55.97 43.07
C SER A 32 -15.32 -54.82 43.88
N GLN A 33 -14.90 -55.10 45.12
CA GLN A 33 -14.20 -54.13 45.98
C GLN A 33 -12.84 -53.72 45.39
N THR A 34 -12.08 -54.68 44.85
CA THR A 34 -10.77 -54.43 44.24
C THR A 34 -10.89 -53.72 42.89
N GLN A 35 -11.94 -54.00 42.12
CA GLN A 35 -12.20 -53.34 40.84
C GLN A 35 -12.47 -51.84 41.00
N MET A 36 -13.23 -51.46 42.04
CA MET A 36 -13.46 -50.04 42.36
C MET A 36 -12.16 -49.33 42.75
N GLY A 37 -11.34 -49.95 43.60
CA GLY A 37 -10.05 -49.39 44.02
C GLY A 37 -9.09 -49.15 42.85
N VAL A 38 -8.93 -50.16 41.97
CA VAL A 38 -8.06 -50.05 40.79
C VAL A 38 -8.53 -48.96 39.83
N THR A 39 -9.84 -48.86 39.61
CA THR A 39 -10.44 -47.83 38.74
C THR A 39 -10.16 -46.42 39.23
N VAL A 40 -10.29 -46.17 40.54
CA VAL A 40 -10.03 -44.87 41.16
C VAL A 40 -8.55 -44.49 41.05
N ILE A 41 -7.64 -45.43 41.25
CA ILE A 41 -6.19 -45.18 41.13
C ILE A 41 -5.83 -44.78 39.69
N ILE A 42 -6.35 -45.50 38.69
CA ILE A 42 -6.09 -45.20 37.27
C ILE A 42 -6.70 -43.85 36.87
N MET A 43 -7.90 -43.52 37.38
CA MET A 43 -8.54 -42.22 37.16
C MET A 43 -7.68 -41.07 37.69
N ILE A 44 -7.19 -41.18 38.93
CA ILE A 44 -6.35 -40.15 39.57
C ILE A 44 -5.00 -40.03 38.84
N ALA A 45 -4.36 -41.16 38.52
CA ALA A 45 -3.09 -41.17 37.79
C ALA A 45 -3.22 -40.52 36.40
N SER A 46 -4.29 -40.83 35.67
CA SER A 46 -4.57 -40.23 34.35
C SER A 46 -4.89 -38.74 34.46
N GLY A 47 -5.67 -38.33 35.46
CA GLY A 47 -5.95 -36.93 35.74
C GLY A 47 -4.69 -36.12 36.07
N ALA A 48 -3.80 -36.66 36.92
CA ALA A 48 -2.52 -36.06 37.26
C ALA A 48 -1.60 -35.92 36.03
N PHE A 49 -1.60 -36.94 35.16
CA PHE A 49 -0.87 -36.91 33.88
C PHE A 49 -1.36 -35.78 32.96
N GLY A 50 -2.68 -35.56 32.87
CA GLY A 50 -3.28 -34.46 32.11
C GLY A 50 -2.83 -33.08 32.60
N VAL A 51 -2.67 -32.90 33.91
CA VAL A 51 -2.26 -31.61 34.52
C VAL A 51 -0.78 -31.34 34.34
N PHE A 52 0.07 -32.37 34.46
CA PHE A 52 1.52 -32.19 34.53
C PHE A 52 2.23 -32.44 33.19
N LEU A 53 1.85 -33.48 32.45
CA LEU A 53 2.59 -33.89 31.26
C LEU A 53 2.15 -33.13 30.00
N VAL A 54 0.85 -32.90 29.82
CA VAL A 54 0.32 -32.26 28.61
C VAL A 54 0.86 -30.83 28.40
N PRO A 55 0.97 -29.97 29.45
CA PRO A 55 1.55 -28.64 29.27
C PRO A 55 3.07 -28.69 28.97
N MET A 56 3.77 -29.69 29.50
CA MET A 56 5.20 -29.90 29.25
C MET A 56 5.43 -30.34 27.80
N LEU A 57 4.64 -31.32 27.32
CA LEU A 57 4.67 -31.78 25.93
C LEU A 57 4.24 -30.68 24.95
N SER A 58 3.24 -29.86 25.30
CA SER A 58 2.79 -28.75 24.44
C SER A 58 3.90 -27.72 24.18
N ARG A 59 4.72 -27.41 25.19
CA ARG A 59 5.87 -26.50 25.01
C ARG A 59 6.92 -27.15 24.10
N TRP A 60 7.25 -28.41 24.37
CA TRP A 60 8.21 -29.16 23.58
C TRP A 60 7.81 -29.33 22.11
N ILE A 61 6.54 -29.68 21.84
CA ILE A 61 5.99 -29.84 20.47
C ILE A 61 6.00 -28.51 19.72
N ARG A 62 5.65 -27.40 20.37
CA ARG A 62 5.60 -26.08 19.72
C ARG A 62 7.00 -25.65 19.28
N ASP A 63 7.98 -25.83 20.15
CA ASP A 63 9.38 -25.51 19.85
C ASP A 63 9.94 -26.46 18.77
N TRP A 64 9.65 -27.76 18.88
CA TRP A 64 10.09 -28.77 17.92
C TRP A 64 9.45 -28.59 16.54
N SER A 65 8.16 -28.25 16.46
CA SER A 65 7.46 -28.02 15.19
C SER A 65 8.05 -26.87 14.39
N SER A 66 8.56 -25.83 15.07
CA SER A 66 9.17 -24.69 14.39
C SER A 66 10.52 -25.05 13.75
N VAL A 67 11.31 -25.86 14.46
CA VAL A 67 12.60 -26.37 13.98
C VAL A 67 12.38 -27.41 12.88
N PHE A 68 11.38 -28.27 13.02
CA PHE A 68 11.01 -29.26 12.01
C PHE A 68 10.46 -28.61 10.73
N ALA A 69 9.55 -27.64 10.85
CA ALA A 69 9.02 -26.90 9.71
C ALA A 69 10.13 -26.18 8.94
N GLN A 70 11.13 -25.63 9.63
CA GLN A 70 12.30 -25.01 8.99
C GLN A 70 13.17 -26.05 8.25
N ARG A 71 13.38 -27.24 8.84
CA ARG A 71 14.15 -28.32 8.19
C ARG A 71 13.43 -28.90 6.98
N VAL A 72 12.13 -29.14 7.09
CA VAL A 72 11.31 -29.62 5.96
C VAL A 72 11.25 -28.57 4.86
N ALA A 73 11.08 -27.28 5.19
CA ALA A 73 11.11 -26.21 4.21
C ALA A 73 12.47 -26.15 3.48
N SER A 74 13.60 -26.28 4.20
CA SER A 74 14.92 -26.30 3.55
C SER A 74 15.14 -27.52 2.66
N GLU A 75 14.60 -28.69 3.04
CA GLU A 75 14.72 -29.93 2.26
C GLU A 75 13.79 -29.95 1.03
N VAL A 76 12.59 -29.39 1.16
CA VAL A 76 11.65 -29.25 0.03
C VAL A 76 12.16 -28.20 -0.97
N ILE A 77 12.75 -27.10 -0.49
CA ILE A 77 13.39 -26.08 -1.34
C ILE A 77 14.64 -26.64 -2.04
N SER A 78 15.35 -27.61 -1.45
CA SER A 78 16.53 -28.22 -2.10
C SER A 78 16.14 -29.24 -3.19
N GLN A 79 14.97 -29.88 -3.08
CA GLN A 79 14.44 -30.81 -4.10
C GLN A 79 13.72 -30.08 -5.24
N LEU A 80 13.18 -28.88 -4.99
CA LEU A 80 12.67 -27.98 -6.02
C LEU A 80 13.87 -27.33 -6.74
N ARG A 81 14.34 -27.95 -7.83
CA ARG A 81 15.29 -27.35 -8.79
C ARG A 81 14.68 -26.09 -9.42
N LEU A 82 14.76 -24.96 -8.73
CA LEU A 82 14.66 -23.63 -9.35
C LEU A 82 16.04 -23.28 -9.93
N PRO A 83 16.21 -23.25 -11.26
CA PRO A 83 17.50 -22.94 -11.85
C PRO A 83 17.78 -21.44 -11.74
N ASN A 84 19.05 -21.14 -11.49
CA ASN A 84 19.73 -19.83 -11.51
C ASN A 84 19.64 -18.97 -10.24
N LEU A 85 20.55 -19.25 -9.31
CA LEU A 85 21.25 -18.22 -8.52
C LEU A 85 22.66 -18.71 -8.16
N SER A 86 23.40 -19.13 -9.18
CA SER A 86 24.83 -19.40 -9.11
C SER A 86 25.60 -18.07 -9.07
N ARG A 87 25.78 -17.50 -7.88
CA ARG A 87 26.92 -16.61 -7.53
C ARG A 87 26.87 -16.19 -6.05
N VAL A 88 27.11 -17.15 -5.15
CA VAL A 88 27.68 -16.84 -3.82
C VAL A 88 28.64 -17.96 -3.47
N ARG A 89 29.80 -17.97 -4.14
CA ARG A 89 30.98 -18.66 -3.64
C ARG A 89 31.87 -17.57 -3.06
N ASP A 90 32.32 -17.81 -1.83
CA ASP A 90 33.27 -17.03 -1.03
C ASP A 90 32.66 -16.02 -0.04
N LEU A 91 32.42 -16.50 1.19
CA LEU A 91 32.63 -15.73 2.42
C LEU A 91 32.95 -16.70 3.58
N PRO A 92 34.00 -16.43 4.39
CA PRO A 92 34.46 -17.32 5.44
C PRO A 92 33.55 -17.26 6.67
N THR A 93 33.33 -18.43 7.26
CA THR A 93 32.72 -18.62 8.57
C THR A 93 33.58 -17.99 9.67
N ARG A 94 33.25 -16.77 10.10
CA ARG A 94 33.75 -16.22 11.37
C ARG A 94 32.64 -15.51 12.15
N ILE A 95 32.23 -16.21 13.22
CA ILE A 95 31.71 -15.67 14.48
C ILE A 95 30.42 -14.86 14.38
N ARG A 96 29.32 -15.60 14.51
CA ARG A 96 27.96 -15.16 14.82
C ARG A 96 27.93 -14.48 16.18
N ARG A 97 28.35 -13.20 16.24
CA ARG A 97 27.96 -12.29 17.32
C ARG A 97 26.50 -11.91 17.06
N GLN A 98 25.61 -12.41 17.92
CA GLN A 98 24.19 -12.05 17.93
C GLN A 98 24.03 -10.53 17.95
N ASN A 99 23.72 -9.94 16.80
CA ASN A 99 22.99 -8.69 16.76
C ASN A 99 21.51 -9.04 16.71
N ASN A 100 20.88 -9.11 17.88
CA ASN A 100 19.44 -8.92 18.04
C ASN A 100 19.10 -7.49 17.61
N LYS A 101 19.10 -7.21 16.30
CA LYS A 101 18.40 -6.04 15.77
C LYS A 101 16.92 -6.34 15.95
N LYS A 102 16.34 -5.83 17.05
CA LYS A 102 14.89 -5.69 17.22
C LYS A 102 14.32 -5.26 15.87
N LYS A 103 13.43 -6.07 15.30
CA LYS A 103 12.67 -5.71 14.11
C LYS A 103 11.90 -4.45 14.49
N LYS A 104 12.40 -3.26 14.12
CA LYS A 104 11.72 -1.98 14.38
C LYS A 104 10.33 -2.14 13.79
N GLU A 105 9.30 -2.16 14.65
CA GLU A 105 7.93 -1.99 14.18
C GLU A 105 7.91 -0.68 13.39
N ILE A 106 7.49 -0.76 12.12
CA ILE A 106 7.40 0.43 11.27
C ILE A 106 6.21 1.21 11.83
N PRO A 107 6.39 2.39 12.42
CA PRO A 107 5.33 3.08 13.16
C PRO A 107 4.31 3.77 12.24
N TYR A 108 4.30 3.41 10.95
CA TYR A 108 3.55 4.07 9.90
C TYR A 108 2.60 3.09 9.25
N VAL A 109 1.30 3.43 9.26
CA VAL A 109 0.28 2.68 8.53
C VAL A 109 0.35 3.14 7.07
N ASN A 110 0.62 2.21 6.14
CA ASN A 110 0.77 2.48 4.70
C ASN A 110 1.59 3.76 4.43
N PRO A 111 2.91 3.76 4.72
CA PRO A 111 3.73 4.97 4.58
C PRO A 111 3.77 5.45 3.13
N ILE A 112 3.47 6.72 2.93
CA ILE A 112 3.53 7.40 1.64
C ILE A 112 4.56 8.52 1.77
N LEU A 113 5.71 8.35 1.13
CA LEU A 113 6.79 9.32 1.13
C LEU A 113 6.43 10.46 0.18
N VAL A 114 6.48 11.69 0.67
CA VAL A 114 6.13 12.88 -0.11
C VAL A 114 7.38 13.50 -0.71
N ASP A 115 7.37 13.71 -2.01
CA ASP A 115 8.43 14.38 -2.78
C ASP A 115 8.22 15.90 -2.85
N THR A 116 9.31 16.65 -2.97
CA THR A 116 9.36 18.11 -3.15
C THR A 116 8.48 18.57 -4.31
N SER A 117 8.51 17.85 -5.44
CA SER A 117 7.73 18.21 -6.64
C SER A 117 6.23 18.26 -6.37
N SER A 118 5.70 17.28 -5.63
CA SER A 118 4.28 17.20 -5.27
C SER A 118 3.82 18.32 -4.33
N LEU A 119 4.70 18.74 -3.42
CA LEU A 119 4.43 19.84 -2.49
C LEU A 119 4.41 21.19 -3.22
N ILE A 120 5.34 21.41 -4.16
CA ILE A 120 5.39 22.64 -4.97
C ILE A 120 4.18 22.76 -5.89
N ASP A 121 3.75 21.66 -6.51
CA ASP A 121 2.55 21.61 -7.36
C ASP A 121 1.29 21.99 -6.55
N GLY A 122 1.17 21.44 -5.34
CA GLY A 122 0.18 21.84 -4.35
C GLY A 122 -1.17 21.14 -4.44
N ARG A 123 -1.53 20.54 -5.60
CA ARG A 123 -2.80 19.78 -5.75
C ARG A 123 -2.88 18.60 -4.79
N VAL A 124 -1.74 18.13 -4.28
CA VAL A 124 -1.66 17.10 -3.25
C VAL A 124 -2.50 17.43 -2.01
N ALA A 125 -2.56 18.70 -1.59
CA ALA A 125 -3.35 19.07 -0.43
C ALA A 125 -4.84 18.85 -0.66
N ASP A 126 -5.33 19.10 -1.88
CA ASP A 126 -6.75 18.94 -2.21
C ASP A 126 -7.12 17.45 -2.32
N VAL A 127 -6.18 16.62 -2.81
CA VAL A 127 -6.33 15.14 -2.79
C VAL A 127 -6.33 14.59 -1.35
N VAL A 128 -5.58 15.20 -0.43
CA VAL A 128 -5.63 14.84 0.99
C VAL A 128 -6.96 15.26 1.62
N GLU A 129 -7.42 16.48 1.38
CA GLU A 129 -8.69 16.99 1.94
C GLU A 129 -9.92 16.21 1.43
N SER A 130 -9.88 15.70 0.20
CA SER A 130 -10.96 14.87 -0.36
C SER A 130 -11.06 13.48 0.27
N GLY A 131 -10.05 13.05 1.03
CA GLY A 131 -10.01 11.73 1.67
C GLY A 131 -9.60 10.58 0.74
N PHE A 132 -9.11 10.87 -0.48
CA PHE A 132 -8.70 9.83 -1.43
C PHE A 132 -7.37 9.17 -1.07
N LEU A 133 -6.51 9.87 -0.32
CA LEU A 133 -5.25 9.32 0.19
C LEU A 133 -5.46 8.68 1.56
N TYR A 134 -5.03 7.43 1.71
CA TYR A 134 -5.09 6.69 2.98
C TYR A 134 -3.70 6.27 3.44
N GLY A 135 -3.38 6.47 4.71
CA GLY A 135 -2.14 6.04 5.35
C GLY A 135 -1.46 7.15 6.15
N THR A 136 -0.13 7.12 6.18
CA THR A 136 0.70 8.13 6.85
C THR A 136 1.53 8.84 5.80
N LEU A 137 1.37 10.16 5.66
CA LEU A 137 2.23 10.96 4.79
C LEU A 137 3.54 11.22 5.54
N VAL A 138 4.62 10.68 4.99
CA VAL A 138 5.95 10.73 5.55
C VAL A 138 6.76 11.74 4.76
N VAL A 139 7.11 12.86 5.38
CA VAL A 139 7.90 13.92 4.75
C VAL A 139 9.32 13.85 5.31
N PRO A 140 10.31 13.40 4.53
CA PRO A 140 11.70 13.30 4.98
C PRO A 140 12.31 14.67 5.29
N ARG A 141 13.22 14.75 6.26
CA ARG A 141 13.95 15.99 6.57
C ARG A 141 14.67 16.58 5.36
N PHE A 142 15.27 15.75 4.51
CA PHE A 142 15.96 16.23 3.31
C PHE A 142 15.02 16.92 2.30
N ILE A 143 13.75 16.52 2.22
CA ILE A 143 12.73 17.19 1.40
C ILE A 143 12.39 18.57 1.99
N LEU A 144 12.31 18.68 3.32
CA LEU A 144 12.13 19.98 3.98
C LEU A 144 13.32 20.91 3.74
N SER A 145 14.55 20.39 3.84
CA SER A 145 15.77 21.14 3.55
C SER A 145 15.84 21.60 2.09
N GLU A 146 15.40 20.77 1.15
CA GLU A 146 15.31 21.15 -0.26
C GLU A 146 14.29 22.27 -0.49
N LEU A 147 13.10 22.18 0.11
CA LEU A 147 12.09 23.24 0.04
C LEU A 147 12.59 24.56 0.60
N GLN A 148 13.32 24.53 1.73
CA GLN A 148 13.95 25.72 2.31
C GLN A 148 15.00 26.31 1.38
N HIS A 149 15.91 25.49 0.85
CA HIS A 149 16.91 25.93 -0.10
C HIS A 149 16.29 26.54 -1.37
N ILE A 150 15.16 26.01 -1.85
CA ILE A 150 14.40 26.60 -2.97
C ILE A 150 13.74 27.93 -2.54
N ALA A 151 13.20 28.02 -1.32
CA ALA A 151 12.56 29.22 -0.78
C ALA A 151 13.53 30.40 -0.57
N ASP A 152 14.83 30.11 -0.38
CA ASP A 152 15.90 31.07 -0.17
C ASP A 152 16.70 31.38 -1.46
N ALA A 153 16.33 30.77 -2.60
CA ALA A 153 17.02 30.98 -3.87
C ALA A 153 17.07 32.46 -4.30
N SER A 154 18.10 32.90 -5.04
CA SER A 154 18.17 34.27 -5.57
C SER A 154 17.12 34.58 -6.64
N ASN A 155 16.56 33.55 -7.29
CA ASN A 155 15.51 33.67 -8.29
C ASN A 155 14.11 33.77 -7.64
N ALA A 156 13.38 34.86 -7.93
CA ALA A 156 12.06 35.12 -7.35
C ALA A 156 11.01 34.04 -7.62
N LEU A 157 10.97 33.46 -8.83
CA LEU A 157 10.05 32.37 -9.17
C LEU A 157 10.35 31.11 -8.38
N ARG A 158 11.64 30.76 -8.23
CA ARG A 158 12.05 29.62 -7.40
C ARG A 158 11.69 29.85 -5.93
N ARG A 159 11.96 31.04 -5.38
CA ARG A 159 11.54 31.38 -4.01
C ARG A 159 10.04 31.23 -3.80
N GLY A 160 9.25 31.76 -4.73
CA GLY A 160 7.79 31.66 -4.69
C GLY A 160 7.32 30.20 -4.65
N LYS A 161 7.92 29.34 -5.48
CA LYS A 161 7.65 27.89 -5.48
C LYS A 161 8.01 27.22 -4.16
N GLY A 162 9.19 27.50 -3.60
CA GLY A 162 9.63 26.93 -2.32
C GLY A 162 8.72 27.33 -1.16
N ARG A 163 8.40 28.63 -1.05
CA ARG A 163 7.47 29.16 -0.03
C ARG A 163 6.07 28.56 -0.17
N ARG A 164 5.57 28.41 -1.41
CA ARG A 164 4.30 27.72 -1.68
C ARG A 164 4.34 26.28 -1.19
N GLY A 165 5.39 25.52 -1.50
CA GLY A 165 5.54 24.14 -1.06
C GLY A 165 5.55 23.99 0.47
N LEU A 166 6.22 24.91 1.18
CA LEU A 166 6.20 24.96 2.65
C LEU A 166 4.79 25.25 3.19
N GLY A 167 4.05 26.17 2.58
CA GLY A 167 2.66 26.46 2.96
C GLY A 167 1.71 25.28 2.73
N ILE A 168 1.89 24.54 1.62
CA ILE A 168 1.14 23.30 1.34
C ILE A 168 1.43 22.23 2.39
N LEU A 169 2.71 22.04 2.76
CA LEU A 169 3.10 21.12 3.82
C LEU A 169 2.45 21.51 5.16
N GLU A 170 2.38 22.79 5.49
CA GLU A 170 1.70 23.27 6.69
C GLU A 170 0.20 22.96 6.67
N LYS A 171 -0.48 23.19 5.54
CA LYS A 171 -1.89 22.82 5.33
C LYS A 171 -2.09 21.31 5.55
N MET A 172 -1.26 20.48 4.92
CA MET A 172 -1.32 19.01 5.06
C MET A 172 -1.05 18.51 6.49
N LYS A 173 -0.21 19.21 7.26
CA LYS A 173 0.01 18.90 8.69
C LYS A 173 -1.20 19.22 9.58
N LYS A 174 -1.99 20.23 9.20
CA LYS A 174 -3.21 20.63 9.92
C LYS A 174 -4.44 19.80 9.53
N SER A 175 -4.38 19.10 8.41
CA SER A 175 -5.47 18.25 7.93
C SER A 175 -5.79 17.13 8.91
N LYS A 176 -7.08 16.85 9.10
CA LYS A 176 -7.58 15.72 9.91
C LYS A 176 -7.74 14.44 9.10
N GLN A 177 -7.74 14.52 7.77
CA GLN A 177 -8.01 13.39 6.88
C GLN A 177 -6.87 12.39 6.86
N VAL A 178 -5.62 12.88 6.83
CA VAL A 178 -4.42 12.03 6.76
C VAL A 178 -3.35 12.55 7.69
N LYS A 179 -2.75 11.64 8.46
CA LYS A 179 -1.65 11.98 9.37
C LYS A 179 -0.40 12.29 8.57
N THR A 180 0.05 13.54 8.63
CA THR A 180 1.32 13.99 8.05
C THR A 180 2.39 14.10 9.14
N ILE A 181 3.54 13.48 8.93
CA ILE A 181 4.67 13.48 9.87
C ILE A 181 5.97 13.87 9.19
N ILE A 182 6.88 14.46 9.96
CA ILE A 182 8.26 14.72 9.52
C ILE A 182 9.11 13.52 9.95
N TYR A 183 9.67 12.80 8.98
CA TYR A 183 10.56 11.67 9.26
C TYR A 183 11.90 12.17 9.75
N SER A 184 12.22 11.86 11.00
CA SER A 184 13.45 12.25 11.69
C SER A 184 14.40 11.08 11.97
N GLY A 185 14.24 9.96 11.26
CA GLY A 185 15.16 8.83 11.36
C GLY A 185 16.48 9.09 10.63
N ASP A 186 17.30 8.04 10.54
CA ASP A 186 18.59 8.10 9.86
C ASP A 186 18.44 8.53 8.40
N ASP A 187 19.36 9.38 7.93
CA ASP A 187 19.39 9.82 6.54
C ASP A 187 19.72 8.62 5.64
N PRO A 188 18.85 8.24 4.70
CA PRO A 188 19.12 7.15 3.76
C PRO A 188 20.38 7.43 2.95
N GLN A 189 21.13 6.37 2.65
CA GLN A 189 22.28 6.45 1.74
C GLN A 189 21.78 6.84 0.34
N GLY A 190 22.54 7.69 -0.35
CA GLY A 190 22.24 8.13 -1.72
C GLY A 190 22.92 9.44 -2.05
N LYS A 191 23.39 9.58 -3.29
CA LYS A 191 24.07 10.80 -3.76
C LYS A 191 23.08 11.94 -3.98
N ASN A 192 21.92 11.59 -4.54
CA ASN A 192 20.88 12.54 -4.92
C ASN A 192 19.63 12.33 -4.07
N ILE A 193 18.78 13.35 -4.02
CA ILE A 193 17.52 13.35 -3.26
C ILE A 193 16.60 12.20 -3.72
N ASP A 194 16.52 11.96 -5.02
CA ASP A 194 15.74 10.86 -5.59
C ASP A 194 16.21 9.49 -5.07
N GLU A 195 17.52 9.25 -5.04
CA GLU A 195 18.09 7.99 -4.56
C GLU A 195 17.82 7.80 -3.06
N LYS A 196 17.95 8.88 -2.27
CA LYS A 196 17.57 8.90 -0.86
C LYS A 196 16.10 8.55 -0.67
N LEU A 197 15.21 9.12 -1.48
CA LEU A 197 13.77 8.86 -1.43
C LEU A 197 13.43 7.40 -1.78
N LEU A 198 14.05 6.85 -2.83
CA LEU A 198 13.89 5.46 -3.24
C LEU A 198 14.36 4.49 -2.14
N ASN A 199 15.52 4.75 -1.55
CA ASN A 199 16.08 3.91 -0.49
C ASN A 199 15.27 3.98 0.81
N LEU A 200 14.74 5.16 1.15
CA LEU A 200 13.83 5.30 2.28
C LEU A 200 12.49 4.60 2.02
N ALA A 201 11.95 4.68 0.81
CA ALA A 201 10.72 3.98 0.44
C ALA A 201 10.88 2.47 0.54
N LYS A 202 12.01 1.90 0.09
CA LYS A 202 12.34 0.48 0.27
C LYS A 202 12.44 0.10 1.75
N THR A 203 13.10 0.93 2.55
CA THR A 203 13.31 0.68 3.99
C THR A 203 11.98 0.68 4.76
N LEU A 204 11.10 1.63 4.45
CA LEU A 204 9.79 1.76 5.09
C LEU A 204 8.71 0.89 4.45
N LYS A 205 9.03 0.17 3.36
CA LYS A 205 8.05 -0.52 2.50
C LYS A 205 6.89 0.40 2.09
N GLY A 206 7.23 1.64 1.79
CA GLY A 206 6.29 2.71 1.48
C GLY A 206 6.11 2.93 -0.02
N LYS A 207 5.16 3.81 -0.32
CA LYS A 207 4.89 4.34 -1.67
C LYS A 207 5.52 5.72 -1.78
N ILE A 208 5.75 6.22 -2.99
CA ILE A 208 6.22 7.60 -3.21
C ILE A 208 5.12 8.41 -3.89
N LEU A 209 4.83 9.59 -3.34
CA LEU A 209 3.92 10.58 -3.89
C LEU A 209 4.74 11.67 -4.58
N THR A 210 4.61 11.78 -5.90
CA THR A 210 5.41 12.69 -6.72
C THR A 210 4.59 13.22 -7.89
N THR A 211 5.10 14.27 -8.54
CA THR A 211 4.64 14.71 -9.87
C THR A 211 5.68 14.46 -10.96
N ASP A 212 6.89 14.04 -10.57
CA ASP A 212 8.01 13.82 -11.49
C ASP A 212 7.84 12.51 -12.27
N PHE A 213 7.95 12.60 -13.59
CA PHE A 213 7.81 11.47 -14.51
C PHE A 213 9.06 10.57 -14.55
N ASN A 214 10.26 11.15 -14.40
CA ASN A 214 11.52 10.41 -14.40
C ASN A 214 11.66 9.59 -13.12
N LEU A 215 11.36 10.18 -11.96
CA LEU A 215 11.34 9.47 -10.69
C LEU A 215 10.34 8.31 -10.74
N ASN A 216 9.19 8.48 -11.41
CA ASN A 216 8.20 7.42 -11.59
C ASN A 216 8.80 6.18 -12.31
N LYS A 217 9.49 6.41 -13.44
CA LYS A 217 10.14 5.32 -14.20
C LYS A 217 11.17 4.56 -13.37
N VAL A 218 12.06 5.29 -12.69
CA VAL A 218 13.14 4.69 -11.88
C VAL A 218 12.57 3.93 -10.67
N ALA A 219 11.55 4.48 -10.01
CA ALA A 219 10.88 3.84 -8.88
C ALA A 219 10.16 2.55 -9.27
N THR A 220 9.50 2.54 -10.42
CA THR A 220 8.79 1.36 -10.94
C THR A 220 9.75 0.19 -11.18
N VAL A 221 10.91 0.45 -11.80
CA VAL A 221 11.98 -0.55 -11.97
C VAL A 221 12.52 -1.04 -10.62
N SER A 222 12.54 -0.16 -9.62
CA SER A 222 12.94 -0.50 -8.24
C SER A 222 11.87 -1.24 -7.43
N GLY A 223 10.71 -1.57 -8.01
CA GLY A 223 9.60 -2.25 -7.33
C GLY A 223 8.87 -1.38 -6.29
N ILE A 224 9.02 -0.06 -6.36
CA ILE A 224 8.35 0.88 -5.46
C ILE A 224 7.08 1.41 -6.14
N LYS A 225 5.94 1.32 -5.45
CA LYS A 225 4.68 1.85 -5.97
C LYS A 225 4.68 3.38 -5.91
N ILE A 226 4.33 4.00 -7.03
CA ILE A 226 4.21 5.45 -7.17
C ILE A 226 2.76 5.87 -7.12
N LEU A 227 2.49 6.99 -6.45
CA LEU A 227 1.26 7.75 -6.50
C LEU A 227 1.57 9.04 -7.25
N ASN A 228 1.31 9.07 -8.56
CA ASN A 228 1.58 10.24 -9.37
C ASN A 228 0.31 11.09 -9.53
N ILE A 229 0.35 12.35 -9.11
CA ILE A 229 -0.82 13.25 -9.16
C ILE A 229 -1.20 13.60 -10.61
N ASN A 230 -0.22 13.75 -11.51
CA ASN A 230 -0.50 14.00 -12.93
C ASN A 230 -1.22 12.81 -13.56
N GLU A 231 -0.80 11.60 -13.20
CA GLU A 231 -1.46 10.38 -13.64
C GLU A 231 -2.89 10.29 -13.10
N LEU A 232 -3.09 10.54 -11.80
CA LEU A 232 -4.42 10.59 -11.18
C LEU A 232 -5.35 11.57 -11.92
N VAL A 233 -4.89 12.79 -12.16
CA VAL A 233 -5.69 13.81 -12.86
C VAL A 233 -6.04 13.38 -14.28
N ASN A 234 -5.09 12.78 -15.01
CA ASN A 234 -5.36 12.28 -16.36
C ASN A 234 -6.38 11.14 -16.36
N GLN A 235 -6.36 10.26 -15.35
CA GLN A 235 -7.33 9.17 -15.22
C GLN A 235 -8.73 9.65 -14.79
N LEU A 236 -8.83 10.83 -14.18
CA LEU A 236 -10.11 11.44 -13.78
C LEU A 236 -10.75 12.30 -14.87
N LYS A 237 -10.08 12.50 -16.02
CA LYS A 237 -10.66 13.25 -17.15
C LYS A 237 -11.92 12.56 -17.66
N THR A 238 -12.94 13.35 -17.99
CA THR A 238 -14.23 12.84 -18.44
C THR A 238 -14.05 11.90 -19.62
N THR A 239 -14.62 10.70 -19.52
CA THR A 239 -14.65 9.75 -20.64
C THR A 239 -15.97 9.90 -21.35
N LEU A 240 -15.91 10.56 -22.51
CA LEU A 240 -17.04 10.61 -23.43
C LEU A 240 -17.00 9.44 -24.40
N LEU A 241 -18.17 8.87 -24.69
CA LEU A 241 -18.37 7.79 -25.66
C LEU A 241 -19.01 8.32 -26.96
N PRO A 242 -18.71 7.69 -28.11
CA PRO A 242 -19.46 7.97 -29.34
C PRO A 242 -20.97 7.86 -29.12
N GLY A 243 -21.73 8.85 -29.61
CA GLY A 243 -23.17 8.95 -29.46
C GLY A 243 -23.65 9.74 -28.24
N GLU A 244 -22.78 10.07 -27.28
CA GLU A 244 -23.16 10.95 -26.16
C GLU A 244 -23.37 12.39 -26.62
N GLN A 245 -24.31 13.09 -25.99
CA GLN A 245 -24.57 14.50 -26.26
C GLN A 245 -23.88 15.39 -25.22
N LEU A 246 -23.35 16.52 -25.67
CA LEU A 246 -22.79 17.56 -24.82
C LEU A 246 -22.98 18.95 -25.40
N GLN A 247 -23.03 19.94 -24.52
CA GLN A 247 -23.03 21.34 -24.92
C GLN A 247 -21.61 21.88 -24.99
N VAL A 248 -21.27 22.53 -26.10
CA VAL A 248 -19.92 23.04 -26.37
C VAL A 248 -20.01 24.50 -26.75
N LYS A 249 -19.22 25.35 -26.07
CA LYS A 249 -18.99 26.72 -26.52
C LYS A 249 -17.94 26.72 -27.61
N VAL A 250 -18.30 27.15 -28.81
CA VAL A 250 -17.34 27.32 -29.90
C VAL A 250 -16.57 28.61 -29.65
N ILE A 251 -15.24 28.52 -29.56
CA ILE A 251 -14.37 29.65 -29.21
C ILE A 251 -13.66 30.20 -30.45
N GLN A 252 -13.23 29.31 -31.34
CA GLN A 252 -12.44 29.66 -32.53
C GLN A 252 -12.76 28.74 -33.71
N GLU A 253 -12.33 29.12 -34.91
CA GLU A 253 -12.39 28.25 -36.09
C GLU A 253 -11.43 27.06 -35.95
N GLY A 254 -11.85 25.92 -36.52
CA GLY A 254 -11.03 24.73 -36.62
C GLY A 254 -10.09 24.75 -37.81
N LYS A 255 -9.37 23.65 -37.99
CA LYS A 255 -8.42 23.52 -39.10
C LYS A 255 -9.13 23.46 -40.45
N GLU A 256 -10.28 22.78 -40.51
CA GLU A 256 -11.14 22.72 -41.68
C GLU A 256 -12.16 23.86 -41.66
N LYS A 257 -12.55 24.36 -42.85
CA LYS A 257 -13.47 25.51 -42.99
C LYS A 257 -14.84 25.33 -42.32
N THR A 258 -15.28 24.09 -42.10
CA THR A 258 -16.56 23.77 -41.46
C THR A 258 -16.43 23.54 -39.96
N GLN A 259 -15.22 23.48 -39.42
CA GLN A 259 -14.97 23.11 -38.03
C GLN A 259 -14.92 24.34 -37.12
N GLY A 260 -15.40 24.15 -35.89
CA GLY A 260 -15.11 25.02 -34.76
C GLY A 260 -14.29 24.27 -33.72
N VAL A 261 -13.69 25.00 -32.78
CA VAL A 261 -12.96 24.43 -31.65
C VAL A 261 -13.49 25.02 -30.35
N GLY A 262 -13.72 24.14 -29.38
CA GLY A 262 -14.03 24.48 -27.99
C GLY A 262 -13.18 23.65 -27.04
N TYR A 263 -13.36 23.85 -25.74
CA TYR A 263 -12.67 23.10 -24.71
C TYR A 263 -13.65 22.68 -23.62
N LEU A 264 -13.45 21.48 -23.08
CA LEU A 264 -14.07 21.09 -21.82
C LEU A 264 -13.44 21.85 -20.65
N ASN A 265 -14.10 21.80 -19.49
CA ASN A 265 -13.61 22.41 -18.26
C ASN A 265 -12.24 21.87 -17.81
N ASP A 266 -11.89 20.64 -18.22
CA ASP A 266 -10.59 20.01 -17.93
C ASP A 266 -9.50 20.34 -18.98
N GLY A 267 -9.80 21.21 -19.95
CA GLY A 267 -8.91 21.62 -21.03
C GLY A 267 -8.86 20.65 -22.22
N THR A 268 -9.65 19.58 -22.24
CA THR A 268 -9.74 18.67 -23.39
C THR A 268 -10.30 19.41 -24.61
N MET A 269 -9.57 19.38 -25.73
CA MET A 269 -9.97 20.06 -26.96
C MET A 269 -11.12 19.32 -27.63
N ILE A 270 -12.18 20.05 -27.96
CA ILE A 270 -13.33 19.57 -28.73
C ILE A 270 -13.31 20.22 -30.11
N VAL A 271 -13.29 19.40 -31.14
CA VAL A 271 -13.46 19.81 -32.53
C VAL A 271 -14.91 19.57 -32.92
N VAL A 272 -15.60 20.65 -33.29
CA VAL A 272 -17.02 20.62 -33.64
C VAL A 272 -17.18 20.71 -35.16
N GLU A 273 -17.61 19.63 -35.80
CA GLU A 273 -18.00 19.63 -37.22
C GLU A 273 -19.30 20.44 -37.37
N GLY A 274 -19.32 21.40 -38.32
CA GLY A 274 -20.39 22.40 -38.45
C GLY A 274 -20.31 23.55 -37.45
N GLY A 275 -19.19 23.68 -36.72
CA GLY A 275 -18.98 24.70 -35.71
C GLY A 275 -18.52 26.07 -36.22
N ALA A 276 -17.96 26.16 -37.44
CA ALA A 276 -17.33 27.40 -37.94
C ALA A 276 -18.27 28.62 -37.93
N GLY A 277 -19.54 28.45 -38.31
CA GLY A 277 -20.54 29.54 -38.29
C GLY A 277 -21.15 29.83 -36.91
N LYS A 278 -20.74 29.11 -35.85
CA LYS A 278 -21.35 29.16 -34.52
C LYS A 278 -20.38 29.67 -33.43
N ILE A 279 -19.31 30.38 -33.82
CA ILE A 279 -18.32 30.97 -32.90
C ILE A 279 -19.01 31.89 -31.88
N GLY A 280 -18.57 31.79 -30.62
CA GLY A 280 -19.11 32.51 -29.48
C GLY A 280 -20.38 31.88 -28.88
N LYS A 281 -21.06 30.97 -29.59
CA LYS A 281 -22.31 30.33 -29.14
C LYS A 281 -22.04 29.01 -28.42
N ILE A 282 -22.96 28.65 -27.52
CA ILE A 282 -23.04 27.33 -26.90
C ILE A 282 -24.04 26.51 -27.72
N ILE A 283 -23.61 25.33 -28.19
CA ILE A 283 -24.39 24.49 -29.10
C ILE A 283 -24.47 23.06 -28.58
N SER A 284 -25.60 22.39 -28.80
CA SER A 284 -25.72 20.96 -28.56
C SER A 284 -24.97 20.20 -29.66
N THR A 285 -24.25 19.16 -29.24
CA THR A 285 -23.38 18.38 -30.11
C THR A 285 -23.44 16.91 -29.72
N THR A 286 -23.23 16.03 -30.69
CA THR A 286 -23.12 14.59 -30.49
C THR A 286 -21.70 14.11 -30.73
N VAL A 287 -21.13 13.33 -29.82
CA VAL A 287 -19.76 12.79 -29.94
C VAL A 287 -19.69 11.81 -31.10
N LEU A 288 -18.79 12.08 -32.05
CA LEU A 288 -18.49 11.18 -33.16
C LEU A 288 -17.40 10.19 -32.78
N ARG A 289 -16.27 10.71 -32.31
CA ARG A 289 -15.08 9.90 -31.97
C ARG A 289 -14.17 10.65 -31.02
N VAL A 290 -13.40 9.88 -30.27
CA VAL A 290 -12.35 10.38 -29.38
C VAL A 290 -11.00 9.94 -29.93
N LEU A 291 -10.09 10.88 -30.12
CA LEU A 291 -8.71 10.60 -30.50
C LEU A 291 -7.75 10.93 -29.36
N GLN A 292 -6.83 10.02 -29.08
CA GLN A 292 -5.69 10.28 -28.20
C GLN A 292 -4.49 10.69 -29.06
N THR A 293 -3.93 11.85 -28.80
CA THR A 293 -2.73 12.38 -29.50
C THR A 293 -1.58 12.57 -28.52
N ALA A 294 -0.37 12.84 -29.02
CA ALA A 294 0.79 13.15 -28.19
C ALA A 294 0.60 14.40 -27.31
N ALA A 295 -0.21 15.36 -27.75
CA ALA A 295 -0.52 16.58 -27.01
C ALA A 295 -1.69 16.41 -26.00
N GLY A 296 -2.37 15.26 -26.03
CA GLY A 296 -3.51 14.97 -25.16
C GLY A 296 -4.70 14.38 -25.90
N ARG A 297 -5.86 14.39 -25.23
CA ARG A 297 -7.12 13.88 -25.74
C ARG A 297 -7.82 14.95 -26.58
N MET A 298 -8.37 14.55 -27.72
CA MET A 298 -9.18 15.38 -28.61
C MET A 298 -10.52 14.69 -28.87
N ILE A 299 -11.61 15.42 -28.81
CA ILE A 299 -12.96 14.87 -28.99
C ILE A 299 -13.56 15.52 -30.24
N PHE A 300 -14.02 14.70 -31.17
CA PHE A 300 -14.73 15.15 -32.36
C PHE A 300 -16.21 14.99 -32.13
N VAL A 301 -16.95 16.06 -32.37
CA VAL A 301 -18.39 16.11 -32.17
C VAL A 301 -19.05 16.72 -33.41
N GLN A 302 -20.27 16.29 -33.70
CA GLN A 302 -21.12 16.86 -34.74
C GLN A 302 -22.02 17.91 -34.09
N ALA A 303 -22.12 19.11 -34.68
CA ALA A 303 -23.14 20.05 -34.26
C ALA A 303 -24.53 19.49 -34.59
N ASP A 304 -25.40 19.44 -33.59
CA ASP A 304 -26.79 19.07 -33.84
C ASP A 304 -27.39 20.16 -34.74
N GLU A 305 -28.01 19.74 -35.83
CA GLU A 305 -28.84 20.65 -36.62
C GLU A 305 -29.97 21.09 -35.71
N ALA A 306 -30.14 22.41 -35.54
CA ALA A 306 -31.31 22.91 -34.86
C ALA A 306 -32.50 22.39 -35.68
N ALA A 307 -33.29 21.48 -35.09
CA ALA A 307 -34.59 21.13 -35.63
C ALA A 307 -35.35 22.46 -35.74
N GLN A 308 -35.39 22.99 -36.97
CA GLN A 308 -36.20 24.14 -37.31
C GLN A 308 -37.64 23.69 -37.07
N LYS A 309 -38.20 24.10 -35.94
CA LYS A 309 -39.63 24.10 -35.69
C LYS A 309 -40.15 25.51 -35.94
#